data_AF-A0A343VR90-F1
#
_entry.id   AF-A0A343VR90-F1
#
_cell.length_a   1.000
_cell.length_b   1.000
_cell.length_c   1.000
_cell.angle_alpha   90.00
_cell.angle_beta   90.00
_cell.angle_gamma   90.00
#
_symmetry.space_group_name_H-M   'P 1'
#
loop_
_entity.id
_entity.type
_entity.pdbx_description
1 polymer ?
#
loop_
_entity_poly.entity_id
_entity_poly.type
_entity_poly.pdbx_seq_one_letter_code
_entity_poly.pdbx_strand_id
1 'polypeptide(L)'
;MSDLTGLQQSLDLYGAAVYWRYVFCAENEPAALATKLRERAVAAGASHNQLFDAEQHVRECVLTKRKPLMAGHSFPYFRNEATR
;
A
#
# COMPACT_ATOMS: atom_id res chain seq x y z
N MET A 1 -15.85 -18.85 -3.88
CA MET A 1 -15.16 -18.51 -2.62
C MET A 1 -14.38 -17.26 -2.92
N SER A 2 -14.84 -16.11 -2.44
CA SER A 2 -14.22 -14.82 -2.74
C SER A 2 -12.74 -14.86 -2.36
N ASP A 3 -11.88 -14.39 -3.26
CA ASP A 3 -10.41 -14.35 -3.11
C ASP A 3 -9.99 -13.38 -1.99
N LEU A 4 -10.30 -13.75 -0.74
CA LEU A 4 -9.94 -13.02 0.47
C LEU A 4 -8.41 -12.81 0.53
N THR A 5 -7.63 -13.78 0.04
CA THR A 5 -6.18 -13.68 -0.08
C THR A 5 -5.77 -12.62 -1.08
N GLY A 6 -6.42 -12.54 -2.25
CA GLY A 6 -6.15 -11.51 -3.26
C GLY A 6 -6.54 -10.11 -2.78
N LEU A 7 -7.67 -10.01 -2.07
CA LEU A 7 -8.10 -8.77 -1.42
C LEU A 7 -7.09 -8.31 -0.37
N GLN A 8 -6.71 -9.18 0.57
CA GLN A 8 -5.76 -8.83 1.63
C GLN A 8 -4.41 -8.42 1.04
N GLN A 9 -3.89 -9.18 0.06
CA GLN A 9 -2.65 -8.84 -0.61
C GLN A 9 -2.72 -7.47 -1.30
N SER A 10 -3.85 -7.16 -1.94
CA SER A 10 -4.04 -5.85 -2.58
C SER A 10 -4.08 -4.69 -1.57
N LEU A 11 -4.68 -4.90 -0.41
CA LEU A 11 -4.70 -3.94 0.70
C LEU A 11 -3.31 -3.74 1.32
N ASP A 12 -2.55 -4.82 1.49
CA ASP A 12 -1.19 -4.75 2.05
C ASP A 12 -0.23 -4.02 1.10
N LEU A 13 -0.32 -4.29 -0.22
CA LEU A 13 0.44 -3.57 -1.24
C LEU A 13 0.04 -2.09 -1.32
N TYR A 14 -1.26 -1.79 -1.19
CA TYR A 14 -1.73 -0.41 -1.10
C TYR A 14 -1.15 0.31 0.12
N GLY A 15 -1.22 -0.29 1.31
CA GLY A 15 -0.66 0.28 2.53
C GLY A 15 0.86 0.51 2.42
N ALA A 16 1.58 -0.44 1.84
CA ALA A 16 3.00 -0.29 1.53
C ALA A 16 3.29 0.89 0.59
N ALA A 17 2.48 1.10 -0.44
CA ALA A 17 2.63 2.24 -1.35
C ALA A 17 2.36 3.58 -0.65
N VAL A 18 1.33 3.63 0.19
CA VAL A 18 1.01 4.81 1.00
C VAL A 18 2.16 5.14 1.95
N TYR A 19 2.81 4.13 2.54
CA TYR A 19 3.99 4.32 3.39
C TYR A 19 5.11 5.03 2.62
N TRP A 20 5.44 4.53 1.43
CA TRP A 20 6.47 5.14 0.61
C TRP A 20 6.08 6.54 0.12
N ARG A 21 4.79 6.80 -0.12
CA ARG A 21 4.29 8.15 -0.41
C ARG A 21 4.54 9.12 0.76
N TYR A 22 4.36 8.67 2.00
CA TYR A 22 4.64 9.51 3.17
C TYR A 22 6.14 9.74 3.38
N VAL A 23 6.96 8.72 3.17
CA VAL A 23 8.42 8.79 3.35
C VAL A 23 9.07 9.63 2.25
N PHE A 24 8.64 9.49 1.00
CA PHE A 24 9.17 10.16 -0.18
C PHE A 24 8.20 11.24 -0.71
N CYS A 25 7.72 12.11 0.18
CA CYS A 25 6.70 13.12 -0.11
C CYS A 25 7.01 14.02 -1.33
N ALA A 26 8.28 14.10 -1.76
CA ALA A 26 8.73 14.89 -2.93
C ALA A 26 8.74 14.11 -4.26
N GLU A 27 8.51 12.79 -4.25
CA GLU A 27 8.61 11.95 -5.44
C GLU A 27 7.23 11.63 -6.02
N ASN A 28 7.09 11.81 -7.34
CA ASN A 28 5.84 11.54 -8.06
C ASN A 28 5.57 10.04 -8.23
N GLU A 29 6.62 9.21 -8.24
CA GLU A 29 6.51 7.78 -8.51
C GLU A 29 5.79 7.01 -7.39
N PRO A 30 6.12 7.17 -6.09
CA PRO A 30 5.36 6.58 -4.98
C PRO A 30 3.88 6.99 -4.97
N ALA A 31 3.58 8.25 -5.29
CA ALA A 31 2.20 8.74 -5.36
C ALA A 31 1.41 8.06 -6.48
N ALA A 32 1.99 7.97 -7.68
CA ALA A 32 1.36 7.28 -8.81
C ALA A 32 1.16 5.78 -8.54
N LEU A 33 2.13 5.14 -7.89
CA LEU A 33 2.04 3.72 -7.52
C LEU A 33 0.96 3.47 -6.46
N ALA A 34 0.82 4.37 -5.48
CA ALA A 34 -0.25 4.29 -4.48
C ALA A 34 -1.65 4.40 -5.11
N THR A 35 -1.83 5.29 -6.09
CA THR A 35 -3.10 5.40 -6.84
C THR A 35 -3.41 4.11 -7.60
N LYS A 36 -2.44 3.54 -8.32
CA LYS A 36 -2.64 2.28 -9.06
C LYS A 36 -3.00 1.11 -8.14
N LEU A 37 -2.35 1.00 -6.99
CA LEU A 37 -2.60 -0.09 -6.04
C LEU A 37 -3.93 0.10 -5.29
N ARG A 38 -4.36 1.34 -5.08
CA ARG A 38 -5.72 1.64 -4.60
C ARG A 38 -6.77 1.12 -5.57
N GLU A 39 -6.62 1.40 -6.86
CA GLU A 39 -7.54 0.92 -7.90
C GLU A 39 -7.55 -0.62 -7.97
N ARG A 40 -6.38 -1.27 -7.86
CA ARG A 40 -6.27 -2.73 -7.78
C ARG A 40 -7.01 -3.30 -6.56
N ALA A 41 -6.90 -2.65 -5.40
CA ALA A 41 -7.60 -3.06 -4.19
C ALA A 41 -9.13 -2.90 -4.33
N VAL A 42 -9.59 -1.79 -4.91
CA VAL A 42 -11.02 -1.58 -5.22
C VAL A 42 -11.53 -2.66 -6.17
N ALA A 43 -10.78 -2.99 -7.23
CA ALA A 43 -11.13 -4.05 -8.17
C ALA A 43 -11.19 -5.44 -7.52
N ALA A 44 -10.37 -5.69 -6.48
CA ALA A 44 -10.40 -6.89 -5.67
C ALA A 44 -11.56 -6.92 -4.64
N GLY A 45 -12.37 -5.87 -4.57
CA GLY A 45 -13.52 -5.77 -3.66
C GLY A 45 -13.25 -5.03 -2.35
N ALA A 46 -12.16 -4.26 -2.26
CA ALA A 46 -11.89 -3.45 -1.08
C ALA A 46 -12.95 -2.37 -0.90
N SER A 47 -13.54 -2.35 0.30
CA SER A 47 -14.42 -1.26 0.72
C SER A 47 -13.61 0.00 1.04
N HIS A 48 -14.31 1.14 1.01
CA HIS A 48 -13.71 2.42 1.41
C HIS A 48 -13.14 2.38 2.85
N ASN A 49 -13.83 1.70 3.77
CA ASN A 49 -13.38 1.55 5.15
C ASN A 49 -12.06 0.77 5.23
N GLN A 50 -11.92 -0.33 4.48
CA GLN A 50 -10.67 -1.10 4.46
C GLN A 50 -9.49 -0.29 3.89
N LEU A 51 -9.73 0.53 2.86
CA LEU A 51 -8.70 1.43 2.34
C LEU A 51 -8.32 2.51 3.37
N PHE A 52 -9.31 3.06 4.08
CA PHE A 52 -9.09 4.05 5.12
C PHE A 52 -8.30 3.46 6.30
N ASP A 53 -8.67 2.26 6.76
CA ASP A 53 -7.99 1.55 7.85
C ASP A 53 -6.54 1.25 7.48
N ALA A 54 -6.27 0.83 6.23
CA ALA A 54 -4.92 0.64 5.73
C ALA A 54 -4.10 1.96 5.74
N GLU A 55 -4.70 3.08 5.35
CA GLU A 55 -4.03 4.39 5.44
C GLU A 55 -3.74 4.82 6.89
N GLN A 56 -4.68 4.61 7.81
CA GLN A 56 -4.49 4.92 9.23
C GLN A 56 -3.38 4.07 9.84
N HIS A 57 -3.40 2.77 9.60
CA HIS A 57 -2.36 1.85 10.05
C HIS A 57 -0.96 2.28 9.57
N VAL A 58 -0.87 2.73 8.32
CA VAL A 58 0.39 3.23 7.76
C VAL A 58 0.84 4.52 8.42
N ARG A 59 -0.08 5.46 8.70
CA ARG A 59 0.25 6.68 9.45
C ARG A 59 0.81 6.35 10.82
N GLU A 60 0.21 5.41 11.55
CA GLU A 60 0.73 4.93 12.83
C GLU A 60 2.12 4.31 12.68
N CYS A 61 2.36 3.53 11.62
CA CYS A 61 3.68 2.99 11.33
C CYS A 61 4.72 4.11 11.13
N VAL A 62 4.40 5.13 10.33
CA VAL A 62 5.29 6.28 10.11
C VAL A 62 5.57 7.03 11.41
N LEU A 63 4.55 7.30 12.22
CA LEU A 63 4.67 7.97 13.52
C LEU A 63 5.56 7.19 14.50
N THR A 64 5.45 5.86 14.50
CA THR A 64 6.24 4.97 15.36
C THR A 64 7.59 4.58 14.76
N LYS A 65 7.99 5.17 13.62
CA LYS A 65 9.21 4.82 12.86
C LYS A 65 9.29 3.33 12.49
N ARG A 66 8.13 2.70 12.34
CA ARG A 66 7.97 1.32 11.86
C ARG A 66 7.63 1.32 10.37
N LYS A 67 7.74 0.15 9.75
CA LYS A 67 7.44 -0.05 8.34
C LYS A 67 6.46 -1.21 8.17
N PRO A 68 5.44 -1.10 7.31
CA PRO A 68 4.59 -2.22 6.93
C PRO A 68 5.42 -3.36 6.32
N LEU A 69 5.03 -4.61 6.53
CA LEU A 69 5.76 -5.78 6.02
C LEU A 69 5.95 -5.71 4.49
N MET A 70 4.87 -5.40 3.77
CA MET A 70 4.85 -5.35 2.30
C MET A 70 5.55 -4.12 1.71
N ALA A 71 6.02 -3.17 2.52
CA ALA A 71 6.81 -2.05 1.99
C ALA A 71 8.22 -2.48 1.57
N GLY A 72 8.63 -3.73 1.80
CA GLY A 72 9.90 -4.27 1.32
C GLY A 72 11.12 -3.57 1.92
N HIS A 73 12.33 -4.05 1.66
CA HIS A 73 13.54 -3.45 2.24
C HIS A 73 13.88 -2.05 1.70
N SER A 74 13.46 -1.74 0.47
CA SER A 74 13.64 -0.45 -0.19
C SER A 74 12.50 -0.18 -1.19
N PHE A 75 12.31 1.08 -1.58
CA PHE A 75 11.28 1.43 -2.56
C PHE A 75 11.44 0.72 -3.91
N PRO A 76 12.66 0.61 -4.51
CA PRO A 76 12.83 -0.15 -5.75
C PRO A 76 12.47 -1.63 -5.62
N TYR A 77 12.77 -2.25 -4.47
CA TYR A 77 12.39 -3.64 -4.20
C TYR A 77 10.86 -3.78 -4.16
N PHE A 78 10.20 -2.92 -3.38
CA PHE A 78 8.74 -2.87 -3.29
C PHE A 78 8.08 -2.62 -4.64
N ARG A 79 8.58 -1.66 -5.41
CA ARG A 79 8.04 -1.32 -6.73
C ARG A 79 8.00 -2.56 -7.61
N ASN A 80 9.11 -3.29 -7.70
CA ASN A 80 9.20 -4.47 -8.55
C ASN A 80 8.22 -5.57 -8.10
N GLU A 81 8.02 -5.74 -6.79
CA GLU A 81 7.05 -6.68 -6.23
C GLU A 81 5.61 -6.25 -6.49
N ALA A 82 5.31 -4.96 -6.35
CA ALA A 82 3.98 -4.41 -6.55
C ALA A 82 3.53 -4.36 -8.03
N THR A 83 4.50 -4.36 -8.96
CA THR A 83 4.24 -4.40 -10.41
C THR A 83 4.23 -5.81 -11.01
N ARG A 84 4.46 -6.85 -10.20
CA ARG A 84 4.21 -8.25 -10.60
C ARG A 84 2.72 -8.58 -10.58
#